data_AF-A0A8S4QV45-F1
#
_entry.id   AF-A0A8S4QV45-F1
#
_cell.length_a   1.000
_cell.length_b   1.000
_cell.length_c   1.000
_cell.angle_alpha   90.00
_cell.angle_beta   90.00
_cell.angle_gamma   90.00
#
_symmetry.space_group_name_H-M   'P 1'
#
loop_
_entity.id
_entity.type
_entity.pdbx_description
1 polymer ?
#
loop_
_entity_poly.entity_id
_entity_poly.type
_entity_poly.pdbx_seq_one_letter_code
_entity_poly.pdbx_strand_id
1 'polypeptide(L)' 'DSFGTGIWFEAARYKNKMEKNGNCGYAEYTPKGDGMGVKNYDVAFGKKRLIEGSAKLAADAGKTGKMIFSYPYGG' A
#
# COMPACT_ATOMS: atom_id res chain seq x y z
N ASP A 1 -8.09 18.87 -2.65
CA ASP A 1 -8.64 17.55 -2.31
C ASP A 1 -7.60 16.46 -2.58
N SER A 2 -6.94 15.95 -1.53
CA SER A 2 -5.91 14.92 -1.62
C SER A 2 -6.54 13.52 -1.51
N PHE A 3 -7.07 13.02 -2.62
CA PHE A 3 -7.63 11.67 -2.64
C PHE A 3 -6.53 10.65 -2.31
N GLY A 4 -6.74 9.86 -1.26
CA GLY A 4 -5.85 8.74 -0.90
C GLY A 4 -4.78 9.02 0.15
N THR A 5 -4.58 10.24 0.65
CA THR A 5 -3.66 10.49 1.80
C THR A 5 -4.26 9.97 3.11
N GLY A 6 -3.43 9.46 4.02
CA GLY A 6 -3.84 9.00 5.34
C GLY A 6 -3.98 7.48 5.45
N ILE A 7 -4.74 7.02 6.45
CA ILE A 7 -4.92 5.59 6.78
C ILE A 7 -6.17 5.04 6.10
N TRP A 8 -6.02 3.89 5.45
CA TRP A 8 -7.08 3.17 4.75
C TRP A 8 -7.12 1.71 5.22
N PHE A 9 -8.25 1.29 5.77
CA PHE A 9 -8.45 -0.08 6.22
C PHE A 9 -8.79 -1.01 5.05
N GLU A 10 -8.13 -2.16 4.99
CA GLU A 10 -8.43 -3.20 4.02
C GLU A 10 -9.66 -3.98 4.48
N ALA A 11 -10.83 -3.62 3.95
CA ALA A 11 -12.08 -4.31 4.27
C ALA A 11 -12.14 -5.72 3.64
N ALA A 12 -11.53 -5.90 2.46
CA ALA A 12 -11.49 -7.16 1.74
C ALA A 12 -10.30 -7.20 0.76
N ARG A 13 -9.83 -8.42 0.45
CA ARG A 13 -8.78 -8.67 -0.54
C ARG A 13 -8.95 -10.01 -1.24
N TYR A 14 -8.39 -10.12 -2.44
CA TYR A 14 -8.08 -11.42 -3.02
C TYR A 14 -6.91 -12.07 -2.26
N LYS A 15 -6.98 -13.38 -2.09
CA LYS A 15 -5.91 -14.14 -1.42
C LYS A 15 -4.60 -14.01 -2.22
N ASN A 16 -3.53 -13.63 -1.56
CA ASN A 16 -2.19 -13.59 -2.13
C ASN A 16 -1.16 -14.20 -1.15
N LYS A 17 0.05 -14.48 -1.64
CA LYS A 17 1.10 -15.14 -0.85
C LYS A 17 1.70 -14.23 0.22
N MET A 18 1.81 -12.93 -0.05
CA MET A 18 2.53 -11.98 0.81
C MET A 18 1.74 -11.66 2.07
N GLU A 19 0.42 -11.56 1.95
CA GLU A 19 -0.48 -11.22 3.04
C GLU A 19 -1.14 -12.46 3.67
N LYS A 20 -0.62 -13.66 3.36
CA LYS A 20 -1.13 -14.92 3.88
C LYS A 20 -1.10 -14.89 5.42
N ASN A 21 -2.21 -15.34 6.02
CA ASN A 21 -2.45 -15.36 7.47
C ASN A 21 -2.50 -13.98 8.15
N GLY A 22 -2.48 -12.89 7.38
CA GLY A 22 -2.67 -11.55 7.90
C GLY A 22 -4.14 -11.27 8.25
N ASN A 23 -4.36 -10.47 9.29
CA ASN A 23 -5.64 -9.90 9.69
C ASN A 23 -5.48 -8.40 9.98
N CYS A 24 -6.59 -7.68 10.08
CA CYS A 24 -6.63 -6.24 10.41
C CYS A 24 -5.70 -5.40 9.51
N GLY A 25 -5.76 -5.66 8.20
CA GLY A 25 -4.92 -5.00 7.21
C GLY A 25 -5.26 -3.52 7.05
N TYR A 26 -4.24 -2.68 6.88
CA TYR A 26 -4.42 -1.27 6.52
C TYR A 26 -3.19 -0.70 5.82
N ALA A 27 -3.40 0.33 5.02
CA ALA A 27 -2.36 1.09 4.34
C ALA A 27 -2.29 2.52 4.88
N GLU A 28 -1.09 3.08 4.92
CA GLU A 28 -0.85 4.50 5.19
C GLU A 28 -0.15 5.12 4.00
N TYR A 29 -0.72 6.21 3.49
CA TYR A 29 -0.21 6.95 2.34
C TYR A 29 0.21 8.37 2.74
N THR A 30 1.47 8.69 2.54
CA THR A 30 2.05 10.00 2.88
C THR A 30 2.62 10.67 1.63
N PRO A 31 2.28 11.94 1.32
CA PRO A 31 2.88 12.66 0.20
C PRO A 31 4.41 12.69 0.31
N LYS A 32 5.11 12.40 -0.79
CA LYS A 32 6.57 12.41 -0.86
C LYS A 32 7.04 12.83 -2.26
N GLY A 33 7.33 14.12 -2.41
CA GLY A 33 7.76 14.69 -3.70
C GLY A 33 6.66 14.57 -4.76
N ASP A 34 7.01 13.97 -5.90
CA ASP A 34 6.13 13.70 -7.04
C ASP A 34 5.29 12.41 -6.87
N GLY A 35 5.36 11.76 -5.72
CA GLY A 35 4.64 10.53 -5.43
C GLY A 35 4.22 10.39 -3.97
N MET A 36 4.07 9.13 -3.55
CA MET A 36 3.59 8.75 -2.23
C MET A 36 4.58 7.78 -1.59
N GLY A 37 4.87 7.98 -0.31
CA GLY A 37 5.33 6.90 0.56
C GLY A 37 4.14 6.01 0.92
N VAL A 38 4.36 4.70 0.93
CA VAL A 38 3.30 3.72 1.22
C VAL A 38 3.79 2.77 2.30
N LYS A 39 2.96 2.57 3.32
CA LYS A 39 3.19 1.55 4.35
C LYS A 39 1.98 0.63 4.43
N ASN A 40 2.18 -0.65 4.21
CA ASN A 40 1.13 -1.65 4.40
C ASN A 40 1.39 -2.44 5.67
N TYR A 41 0.35 -2.64 6.46
CA TYR A 41 0.38 -3.33 7.73
C TYR A 41 -0.61 -4.48 7.75
N ASP A 42 -0.25 -5.53 8.47
CA ASP A 42 -1.20 -6.55 8.94
C ASP A 42 -0.75 -7.11 10.29
N VAL A 43 -1.58 -7.97 10.88
CA VAL A 43 -1.23 -8.78 12.04
C VAL A 43 -1.31 -10.25 11.66
N ALA A 44 -0.18 -10.96 11.73
CA ALA A 44 -0.10 -12.40 11.50
C ALA A 44 0.56 -13.08 12.69
N PHE A 45 -0.02 -14.18 13.16
CA PHE A 45 0.48 -14.93 14.33
C PHE A 45 0.72 -14.05 15.58
N GLY A 46 -0.18 -13.09 15.82
CA GLY A 46 -0.08 -12.15 16.94
C GLY A 46 1.01 -11.09 16.81
N LYS A 47 1.71 -11.01 15.67
CA LYS A 47 2.76 -10.02 15.40
C LYS A 47 2.35 -9.07 14.28
N LYS A 48 2.59 -7.78 14.49
CA LYS A 48 2.41 -6.77 13.45
C LYS A 48 3.51 -6.91 12.41
N ARG A 49 3.13 -7.00 11.14
CA ARG A 49 4.06 -6.93 9.99
C ARG A 49 3.90 -5.60 9.28
N LEU A 50 4.95 -5.21 8.58
CA LEU A 50 5.04 -3.96 7.82
C LEU A 50 5.84 -4.24 6.55
N ILE A 51 5.37 -3.70 5.44
CA ILE A 51 6.19 -3.48 4.25
C ILE A 51 6.10 -2.02 3.82
N GLU A 52 7.26 -1.40 3.60
CA GLU A 52 7.37 -0.03 3.13
C GLU A 52 7.67 -0.02 1.63
N GLY A 53 7.08 0.93 0.93
CA GLY A 53 7.23 1.09 -0.50
C GLY A 53 6.96 2.53 -0.94
N SER A 54 6.83 2.69 -2.25
CA SER A 54 6.48 3.96 -2.86
C SER A 54 5.46 3.77 -3.96
N ALA A 55 4.73 4.84 -4.28
CA ALA A 55 3.82 4.87 -5.40
C ALA A 55 3.94 6.17 -6.18
N LYS A 56 3.79 6.09 -7.50
CA LYS A 56 3.74 7.25 -8.41
C LYS A 56 2.64 7.06 -9.44
N LEU A 57 2.14 8.14 -10.01
CA LEU A 57 1.26 8.04 -11.19
C LEU A 57 2.01 7.35 -12.33
N ALA A 58 1.32 6.48 -13.05
CA ALA A 58 1.86 5.94 -14.30
C ALA A 58 2.03 7.08 -15.31
N ALA A 59 3.01 6.97 -16.21
CA ALA A 59 3.27 8.01 -17.23
C ALA A 59 2.06 8.27 -18.13
N ASP A 60 1.21 7.27 -18.34
CA ASP A 60 -0.02 7.31 -19.13
C ASP A 60 -1.30 7.49 -18.30
N ALA A 61 -1.19 7.89 -17.02
CA ALA A 61 -2.33 7.96 -16.11
C ALA A 61 -3.38 9.02 -16.52
N GLY A 62 -2.98 10.10 -17.20
CA GLY A 62 -3.89 11.20 -17.57
C GLY A 62 -4.65 11.74 -16.34
N LYS A 63 -5.99 11.64 -16.35
CA LYS A 63 -6.87 12.01 -15.22
C LYS A 63 -7.41 10.80 -14.44
N THR A 64 -6.80 9.63 -14.60
CA THR A 64 -7.23 8.37 -13.95
C THR A 64 -6.48 8.13 -12.64
N GLY A 65 -6.93 7.16 -11.84
CA GLY A 65 -6.25 6.69 -10.64
C GLY A 65 -5.16 5.63 -10.88
N LYS A 66 -4.55 5.58 -12.07
CA LYS A 66 -3.54 4.56 -12.41
C LYS A 66 -2.19 4.88 -11.74
N MET A 67 -1.80 4.02 -10.80
CA MET A 67 -0.60 4.17 -9.98
C MET A 67 0.34 2.98 -10.16
N ILE A 68 1.65 3.23 -10.14
CA ILE A 68 2.70 2.21 -10.08
C ILE A 68 3.21 2.14 -8.64
N PHE A 69 3.06 0.98 -8.02
CA PHE A 69 3.56 0.68 -6.67
C PHE A 69 4.85 -0.12 -6.74
N SER A 70 5.81 0.20 -5.88
CA SER A 70 7.10 -0.50 -5.78
C SER A 70 7.37 -0.92 -4.33
N TYR A 71 7.69 -2.19 -4.16
CA TYR A 71 8.00 -2.83 -2.88
C TYR A 71 9.22 -3.74 -3.02
N PRO A 72 10.06 -3.88 -1.98
CA PRO A 72 11.28 -4.68 -2.02
C PRO A 72 11.01 -6.17 -1.75
N TYR A 73 10.29 -6.85 -2.64
CA TYR A 73 10.09 -8.30 -2.53
C TYR A 73 11.32 -9.08 -3.00
N GLY A 74 11.81 -10.04 -2.20
CA GLY A 74 12.88 -10.97 -2.60
C GLY A 74 14.31 -10.50 -2.36
N GLY A 75 14.53 -9.70 -1.29
CA GLY A 75 15.88 -9.47 -0.75
C GLY A 75 16.49 -10.71 -0.08
#